data_AF-A0A928LW32-F1
#
_entry.id   AF-A0A928LW32-F1
#
_cell.length_a   1.000
_cell.length_b   1.000
_cell.length_c   1.000
_cell.angle_alpha   90.00
_cell.angle_beta   90.00
_cell.angle_gamma   90.00
#
_symmetry.space_group_name_H-M   'P 1'
#
loop_
_entity.id
_entity.type
_entity.pdbx_description
1 polymer ?
#
loop_
_entity_poly.entity_id
_entity_poly.type
_entity_poly.pdbx_seq_one_letter_code
_entity_poly.pdbx_strand_id
1 'polypeptide(L)' 'MAKSKIVTATEQIAGAVTDGYKRIEKGVTAGYTKLEDKFVAAYLTKDGETVEEAKERLKKGQN' A
#
# COMPACT_ATOMS: atom_id res chain seq x y z
N MET A 1 14.88 -34.21 -16.09
CA MET A 1 16.29 -33.95 -15.72
C MET A 1 16.31 -33.18 -14.41
N ALA A 2 17.28 -33.42 -13.53
CA ALA A 2 17.42 -32.65 -12.30
C ALA A 2 17.84 -31.20 -12.62
N LYS A 3 17.23 -30.22 -11.96
CA LYS A 3 17.68 -28.81 -12.05
C LYS A 3 19.10 -28.69 -11.51
N SER A 4 19.93 -27.89 -12.17
CA SER A 4 21.28 -27.60 -11.68
C SER A 4 21.21 -26.73 -10.41
N LYS A 5 22.23 -26.83 -9.55
CA LYS A 5 22.32 -26.03 -8.31
C LYS A 5 22.24 -24.52 -8.58
N ILE A 6 22.79 -24.06 -9.71
CA ILE A 6 22.76 -22.65 -10.11
C ILE A 6 21.33 -22.20 -10.42
N VAL A 7 20.56 -23.01 -11.15
CA VAL A 7 19.16 -22.67 -11.47
C VAL A 7 18.33 -22.56 -10.18
N THR A 8 18.50 -23.50 -9.24
CA THR A 8 17.80 -23.45 -7.95
C THR A 8 18.17 -22.21 -7.13
N ALA A 9 19.46 -21.86 -7.07
CA ALA A 9 19.92 -20.67 -6.36
C ALA A 9 19.33 -19.38 -6.97
N THR A 10 19.29 -19.28 -8.31
CA THR A 10 18.69 -18.13 -9.00
C THR A 10 17.19 -18.00 -8.71
N GLU A 11 16.45 -19.11 -8.71
CA GLU A 11 15.01 -19.10 -8.36
C GLU A 11 14.78 -18.62 -6.92
N GLN A 12 15.63 -19.04 -5.97
CA GLN A 12 15.55 -18.59 -4.58
C GLN A 12 15.84 -17.08 -4.46
N ILE A 13 16.85 -16.56 -5.17
CA ILE A 13 17.16 -15.13 -5.19
C ILE A 13 15.99 -14.34 -5.78
N ALA A 14 15.43 -14.78 -6.91
CA ALA A 14 14.28 -14.13 -7.53
C ALA A 14 13.06 -14.09 -6.61
N GLY A 15 12.79 -15.19 -5.89
CA GLY A 15 11.75 -15.25 -4.87
C GLY A 15 11.98 -14.24 -3.73
N ALA A 16 13.20 -14.23 -3.17
CA ALA A 16 13.55 -13.33 -2.08
C ALA A 16 13.42 -11.84 -2.48
N VAL A 17 13.85 -11.48 -3.69
CA VAL A 17 13.72 -10.11 -4.23
C VAL A 17 12.25 -9.73 -4.40
N THR A 18 11.45 -10.61 -4.99
CA THR A 18 10.01 -10.38 -5.20
C THR A 18 9.27 -10.18 -3.87
N ASP A 19 9.57 -11.01 -2.88
CA ASP A 19 8.95 -10.90 -1.55
C ASP A 19 9.43 -9.65 -0.80
N GLY A 20 10.70 -9.28 -0.95
CA GLY A 20 11.24 -8.03 -0.43
C GLY A 20 10.48 -6.82 -0.99
N TYR A 21 10.29 -6.77 -2.31
CA TYR A 21 9.53 -5.70 -2.96
C TYR A 21 8.09 -5.61 -2.46
N LYS A 22 7.37 -6.75 -2.40
CA LYS A 22 5.99 -6.80 -1.90
C LYS A 22 5.86 -6.28 -0.47
N ARG A 23 6.84 -6.55 0.40
CA ARG A 23 6.85 -6.04 1.78
C ARG A 23 6.99 -4.52 1.82
N ILE A 24 7.90 -3.98 1.01
CA ILE A 24 8.12 -2.53 0.89
C ILE A 24 6.85 -1.85 0.37
N GLU A 25 6.27 -2.36 -0.72
CA GLU A 25 5.04 -1.83 -1.32
C GLU A 25 3.89 -1.78 -0.30
N LYS A 26 3.66 -2.87 0.44
CA LYS A 26 2.63 -2.91 1.49
C LYS A 26 2.92 -1.92 2.61
N GLY A 27 4.18 -1.79 3.02
CA GLY A 27 4.57 -0.84 4.06
C GLY A 27 4.32 0.61 3.65
N VAL A 28 4.70 0.98 2.42
CA VAL A 28 4.53 2.32 1.88
C VAL A 28 3.05 2.66 1.70
N THR A 29 2.27 1.78 1.07
CA THR A 29 0.84 2.01 0.84
C THR A 29 0.07 2.12 2.16
N ALA A 30 0.31 1.21 3.12
CA ALA A 30 -0.32 1.30 4.43
C ALA A 30 0.11 2.55 5.23
N GLY A 31 1.38 2.95 5.12
CA GLY A 31 1.88 4.18 5.74
C GLY A 31 1.20 5.42 5.18
N TYR A 32 1.07 5.49 3.84
CA TYR A 32 0.40 6.59 3.16
C TYR A 32 -1.09 6.65 3.51
N THR A 33 -1.81 5.52 3.48
CA THR A 33 -3.23 5.47 3.87
C THR A 33 -3.44 6.04 5.27
N LYS A 34 -2.61 5.67 6.25
CA LYS A 34 -2.70 6.20 7.62
C LYS A 34 -2.43 7.70 7.70
N LEU A 35 -1.47 8.20 6.92
CA LEU A 35 -1.19 9.64 6.86
C LEU A 35 -2.38 10.39 6.26
N GLU A 36 -2.93 9.87 5.17
CA GLU A 36 -4.13 10.40 4.51
C GLU A 36 -5.33 10.42 5.46
N ASP A 37 -5.59 9.32 6.18
CA ASP A 37 -6.68 9.22 7.16
C ASP A 37 -6.56 10.31 8.24
N LYS A 38 -5.36 10.48 8.80
CA LYS A 38 -5.08 11.51 9.81
C LYS A 38 -5.24 12.92 9.26
N PHE A 39 -4.79 13.16 8.03
CA PHE A 39 -4.91 14.46 7.40
C PHE A 39 -6.38 14.81 7.15
N VAL A 40 -7.16 13.87 6.63
CA VAL A 40 -8.60 14.06 6.40
C VAL A 40 -9.32 14.30 7.73
N ALA A 41 -9.05 13.48 8.75
CA ALA A 41 -9.63 13.65 10.08
C ALA A 41 -9.32 15.01 10.72
N ALA A 42 -8.09 15.50 10.54
CA ALA A 42 -7.66 16.75 11.15
C ALA A 42 -8.18 18.00 10.42
N TYR A 43 -8.34 17.94 9.10
CA TYR A 43 -8.51 19.15 8.30
C TYR A 43 -9.73 19.15 7.37
N LEU A 44 -10.26 17.99 6.99
CA LEU A 44 -11.20 17.90 5.87
C LEU A 44 -12.55 17.26 6.22
N THR A 45 -12.71 16.64 7.39
CA THR A 45 -14.01 16.20 7.91
C THR A 45 -14.89 17.39 8.26
N LYS A 46 -16.19 17.26 8.02
CA LYS A 46 -17.22 18.22 8.49
C LYS A 46 -17.94 17.66 9.72
N ASP A 47 -18.72 18.51 10.40
CA ASP A 47 -19.41 18.12 11.64
C ASP A 47 -20.28 16.87 11.44
N GLY A 48 -20.00 15.84 12.25
CA GLY A 48 -20.71 14.56 12.23
C GLY A 48 -20.29 13.59 11.11
N GLU A 49 -19.31 13.95 10.27
CA GLU A 49 -18.81 13.12 9.17
C GLU A 49 -17.63 12.25 9.62
N THR A 50 -17.62 10.99 9.20
CA THR A 50 -16.48 10.07 9.33
C THR A 50 -15.37 10.38 8.32
N VAL A 51 -14.18 9.83 8.54
CA VAL A 51 -13.06 9.99 7.60
C VAL A 51 -13.39 9.40 6.23
N GLU A 52 -14.04 8.23 6.22
CA GLU A 52 -14.45 7.52 5.03
C GLU A 52 -15.46 8.35 4.20
N GLU A 53 -16.49 8.90 4.85
CA GLU A 53 -17.46 9.78 4.20
C GLU A 53 -16.80 11.04 3.62
N ALA A 54 -15.87 11.64 4.37
CA ALA A 54 -15.10 12.79 3.90
C ALA A 54 -14.30 12.46 2.65
N LYS A 55 -13.63 11.29 2.61
CA LYS A 55 -12.90 10.84 1.42
C LYS A 55 -13.80 10.62 0.23
N GLU A 56 -14.96 9.98 0.42
CA GLU A 56 -15.93 9.78 -0.66
C GLU A 56 -16.44 11.11 -1.23
N ARG A 57 -16.77 12.07 -0.35
CA ARG A 57 -17.20 13.41 -0.73
C ARG A 57 -16.11 14.15 -1.51
N LEU A 58 -14.87 14.12 -1.04
CA LEU A 58 -13.74 14.76 -1.71
C LEU A 58 -13.50 14.15 -3.10
N LYS A 59 -13.60 12.83 -3.24
CA LYS A 59 -13.46 12.13 -4.53
C LYS A 59 -14.58 12.51 -5.51
N LYS A 60 -15.83 12.65 -5.04
CA LYS A 60 -16.96 13.09 -5.88
C LYS A 60 -16.82 14.55 -6.35
N GLY A 61 -16.14 15.40 -5.57
CA GLY A 61 -15.89 16.81 -5.90
C GLY A 61 -14.72 17.05 -6.87
N GLN A 62 -14.02 16.01 -7.32
CA GLN A 62 -12.93 16.10 -8.32
C GLN A 62 -13.42 16.06 -9.78
N ASN A 63 -14.73 16.04 -10.00
CA ASN A 63 -15.37 16.09 -11.34
C ASN A 63 -15.55 17.51 -11.86
#